data_AF-A0A349ETF1-F1
#
_entry.id   AF-A0A349ETF1-F1
#
_cell.length_a   1.000
_cell.length_b   1.000
_cell.length_c   1.000
_cell.angle_alpha   90.00
_cell.angle_beta   90.00
_cell.angle_gamma   90.00
#
_symmetry.space_group_name_H-M   'P 1'
#
loop_
_entity.id
_entity.type
_entity.pdbx_description
1 polymer ?
#
loop_
_entity_poly.entity_id
_entity_poly.type
_entity_poly.pdbx_seq_one_letter_code
_entity_poly.pdbx_strand_id
1 'polypeptide(L)'
;MEEKENKVEEVTANDKENDLSKQEDTEEEDKGIDDVVDEDFADAKTKQEKVEEKKEEIKKPELNLRKELEEGEIDQPEVEPSKRNEKGLYEYSDDRLKAIEEARKKWNKSYKKWSTWKIIMTIGCFLLIVLSYVIPAQIWKDNKQLPLYLALGFAIATVIGFLVFGFFQRKENKKIIHDYFVSYYENVNSYSFDGLEITDLTGDFDSKISEDEFKACGLYPNVASLGSRESINFKYKGVECGLADIGAQKDTGKALQTVFVGKYLRMENTLDISDQGLMIYFKGNDRAIPPDAIKALPIIEDNKKYIVCGLKEDKKVLTPEIRQKMKEIRTDKLLVDVAISLKKGKTYFALGYEDTLMVLPNDKPFDPVYVEKYREQIAFFLEFGLLFKKEN
;
A
#
# COMPACT_ATOMS: atom_id res chain seq x y z
N MET A 1 26.33 -46.91 32.22
CA MET A 1 26.80 -46.83 33.61
C MET A 1 27.72 -45.63 33.64
N GLU A 2 27.16 -44.46 34.00
CA GLU A 2 27.09 -43.99 35.41
C GLU A 2 28.51 -43.69 35.91
N GLU A 3 28.86 -42.53 36.45
CA GLU A 3 28.07 -41.52 37.14
C GLU A 3 29.00 -40.33 37.47
N LYS A 4 28.43 -39.11 37.54
CA LYS A 4 28.64 -38.07 38.59
C LYS A 4 30.02 -37.43 38.78
N GLU A 5 30.18 -36.19 39.24
CA GLU A 5 29.32 -35.01 39.45
C GLU A 5 30.26 -33.86 39.90
N ASN A 6 29.89 -32.64 39.52
CA ASN A 6 29.91 -31.40 40.32
C ASN A 6 31.18 -30.65 40.79
N LYS A 7 30.97 -29.33 40.68
CA LYS A 7 31.32 -28.18 41.54
C LYS A 7 32.70 -27.55 41.44
N VAL A 8 32.69 -26.30 40.99
CA VAL A 8 33.52 -25.22 41.56
C VAL A 8 32.66 -23.96 41.69
N GLU A 9 32.53 -23.46 42.92
CA GLU A 9 32.03 -22.13 43.28
C GLU A 9 33.24 -21.20 43.54
N GLU A 10 33.17 -20.00 42.94
CA GLU A 10 33.40 -18.66 43.51
C GLU A 10 34.66 -18.34 44.36
N VAL A 11 35.48 -17.39 43.90
CA VAL A 11 36.13 -16.35 44.73
C VAL A 11 36.31 -15.04 43.93
N THR A 12 35.96 -13.95 44.60
CA THR A 12 35.98 -12.52 44.27
C THR A 12 37.36 -11.87 44.17
N ALA A 13 37.45 -10.74 43.46
CA ALA A 13 38.41 -9.66 43.74
C ALA A 13 37.83 -8.30 43.33
N ASN A 14 37.96 -7.36 44.25
CA ASN A 14 37.33 -6.04 44.32
C ASN A 14 38.32 -4.95 43.83
N ASP A 15 37.78 -3.74 43.68
CA ASP A 15 38.38 -2.42 44.00
C ASP A 15 38.84 -1.44 42.88
N LYS A 16 38.16 -0.27 42.96
CA LYS A 16 38.61 1.14 42.82
C LYS A 16 38.67 1.77 41.42
N GLU A 17 38.25 3.02 41.18
CA GLU A 17 37.77 4.15 42.02
C GLU A 17 37.20 5.26 41.08
N ASN A 18 36.19 6.00 41.57
CA ASN A 18 35.85 7.44 41.40
C ASN A 18 35.94 8.14 40.01
N ASP A 19 35.08 9.11 39.64
CA ASP A 19 34.50 10.18 40.45
C ASP A 19 33.25 10.81 39.78
N LEU A 20 32.46 11.49 40.62
CA LEU A 20 31.16 12.10 40.39
C LEU A 20 31.18 13.41 39.57
N SER A 21 30.04 13.73 38.94
CA SER A 21 29.33 14.98 39.26
C SER A 21 27.83 14.87 38.96
N LYS A 22 27.04 15.37 39.91
CA LYS A 22 25.57 15.45 39.98
C LYS A 22 25.04 16.76 39.36
N GLN A 23 23.82 16.72 38.83
CA GLN A 23 22.68 17.63 39.07
C GLN A 23 21.45 17.01 38.38
N GLU A 24 20.43 16.48 39.09
CA GLU A 24 19.14 17.12 39.49
C GLU A 24 18.50 17.92 38.35
N ASP A 25 17.24 17.81 37.93
CA ASP A 25 16.00 17.09 38.28
C ASP A 25 15.13 17.23 37.00
N THR A 26 14.24 16.32 36.59
CA THR A 26 12.80 16.37 36.88
C THR A 26 12.14 15.17 36.20
N GLU A 27 11.22 14.52 36.90
CA GLU A 27 10.32 13.45 36.45
C GLU A 27 9.51 13.86 35.20
N GLU A 28 9.52 13.03 34.15
CA GLU A 28 8.43 12.96 33.17
C GLU A 28 7.79 11.58 33.24
N GLU A 29 6.52 11.56 33.64
CA GLU A 29 5.66 10.38 33.64
C GLU A 29 5.48 9.87 32.21
N ASP A 30 6.00 8.67 31.98
CA ASP A 30 5.62 7.79 30.89
C ASP A 30 4.17 7.33 31.06
N LYS A 31 3.28 7.82 30.18
CA LYS A 31 2.02 7.15 29.82
C LYS A 31 1.81 7.24 28.33
N GLY A 32 2.29 6.21 27.64
CA GLY A 32 1.92 5.90 26.27
C GLY A 32 0.40 5.83 26.05
N ILE A 33 -0.03 6.43 24.95
CA ILE A 33 -1.19 6.01 24.17
C ILE A 33 -0.74 6.05 22.71
N ASP A 34 -0.41 4.88 22.18
CA ASP A 34 -0.21 4.65 20.75
C ASP A 34 -1.55 4.87 20.02
N ASP A 35 -1.72 6.04 19.43
CA ASP A 35 -2.68 6.25 18.34
C ASP A 35 -1.98 5.89 17.01
N VAL A 36 -1.97 4.59 16.70
CA VAL A 36 -1.80 4.14 15.31
C VAL A 36 -3.11 4.43 14.59
N VAL A 37 -3.22 5.63 14.06
CA VAL A 37 -4.20 5.98 13.03
C VAL A 37 -3.49 5.77 11.69
N ASP A 38 -3.97 4.77 10.94
CA ASP A 38 -3.64 4.56 9.54
C ASP A 38 -3.94 5.85 8.75
N GLU A 39 -2.91 6.67 8.48
CA GLU A 39 -2.97 7.76 7.49
C GLU A 39 -2.74 7.17 6.09
N ASP A 40 -3.68 6.33 5.64
CA ASP A 40 -3.79 5.93 4.24
C ASP A 40 -4.84 6.82 3.54
N PHE A 41 -4.32 7.67 2.64
CA PHE A 41 -5.04 8.33 1.54
C PHE A 41 -6.27 9.18 1.89
N ALA A 42 -6.08 10.50 2.05
CA ALA A 42 -7.12 11.48 1.78
C ALA A 42 -6.55 12.84 1.30
N ASP A 43 -7.16 13.36 0.24
CA ASP A 43 -6.83 14.54 -0.55
C ASP A 43 -6.48 15.83 0.21
N ALA A 44 -5.42 16.52 -0.24
CA ALA A 44 -5.22 17.95 0.00
C ALA A 44 -5.27 18.73 -1.32
N LYS A 45 -6.45 19.20 -1.71
CA LYS A 45 -6.59 20.36 -2.59
C LYS A 45 -6.46 21.62 -1.74
N THR A 46 -5.55 22.54 -2.07
CA THR A 46 -5.82 23.99 -2.00
C THR A 46 -4.92 24.76 -2.97
N LYS A 47 -5.54 25.78 -3.57
CA LYS A 47 -5.10 26.71 -4.62
C LYS A 47 -3.77 27.43 -4.36
N GLN A 48 -3.13 27.74 -5.49
CA GLN A 48 -2.02 28.67 -5.69
C GLN A 48 -2.33 30.10 -5.22
N GLU A 49 -1.30 30.80 -4.74
CA GLU A 49 -1.03 32.17 -5.16
C GLU A 49 0.49 32.40 -5.25
N LYS A 50 0.88 33.16 -6.28
CA LYS A 50 2.20 33.25 -6.90
C LYS A 50 2.89 34.55 -6.45
N VAL A 51 4.17 34.52 -6.08
CA VAL A 51 5.06 35.70 -6.19
C VAL A 51 6.38 35.25 -6.79
N GLU A 52 6.70 35.87 -7.93
CA GLU A 52 7.91 35.70 -8.73
C GLU A 52 9.11 36.39 -8.10
N GLU A 53 10.26 35.72 -8.08
CA GLU A 53 11.55 36.39 -8.22
C GLU A 53 12.43 35.59 -9.20
N LYS A 54 12.75 36.23 -10.33
CA LYS A 54 13.60 35.72 -11.40
C LYS A 54 15.05 35.60 -10.93
N LYS A 55 15.60 34.39 -11.00
CA LYS A 55 17.02 34.18 -11.35
C LYS A 55 17.08 33.45 -12.68
N GLU A 56 17.77 34.05 -13.63
CA GLU A 56 18.08 33.45 -14.93
C GLU A 56 18.99 32.24 -14.71
N GLU A 57 18.39 31.05 -14.77
CA GLU A 57 19.11 29.79 -14.85
C GLU A 57 19.13 29.33 -16.31
N ILE A 58 20.33 28.98 -16.77
CA ILE A 58 20.61 28.48 -18.11
C ILE A 58 19.73 27.25 -18.36
N LYS A 59 18.75 27.37 -19.27
CA LYS A 59 17.85 26.29 -19.68
C LYS A 59 18.66 25.10 -20.21
N LYS A 60 18.89 24.10 -19.36
CA LYS A 60 19.00 22.72 -19.83
C LYS A 60 17.66 22.39 -20.52
N PRO A 61 17.64 21.72 -21.67
CA PRO A 61 16.38 21.31 -22.30
C PRO A 61 15.56 20.53 -21.27
N GLU A 62 14.35 21.00 -20.98
CA GLU A 62 13.42 20.31 -20.07
C GLU A 62 13.09 18.95 -20.70
N LEU A 63 13.50 17.88 -20.02
CA LEU A 63 13.22 16.52 -20.43
C LEU A 63 11.71 16.26 -20.27
N ASN A 64 10.99 16.03 -21.36
CA ASN A 64 9.57 15.74 -21.29
C ASN A 64 9.33 14.30 -20.82
N LEU A 65 8.90 14.15 -19.55
CA LEU A 65 8.59 12.85 -18.95
C LEU A 65 7.13 12.43 -19.13
N ARG A 66 6.30 13.28 -19.74
CA ARG A 66 4.88 13.00 -19.99
C ARG A 66 4.66 12.64 -21.45
N LYS A 67 3.61 11.87 -21.72
CA LYS A 67 3.24 11.54 -23.08
C LYS A 67 2.74 12.81 -23.78
N GLU A 68 3.37 13.20 -24.87
CA GLU A 68 2.89 14.29 -25.73
C GLU A 68 1.70 13.80 -26.55
N LEU A 69 0.55 14.47 -26.45
CA LEU A 69 -0.61 14.22 -27.29
C LEU A 69 -0.39 14.89 -28.66
N GLU A 70 -0.50 14.14 -29.74
CA GLU A 70 -0.63 14.73 -31.08
C GLU A 70 -2.05 15.30 -31.25
N GLU A 71 -2.21 16.44 -31.93
CA GLU A 71 -3.54 17.05 -32.17
C GLU A 71 -4.50 16.03 -32.83
N GLY A 72 -5.54 15.62 -32.10
CA GLY A 72 -6.55 14.67 -32.55
C GLY A 72 -6.42 13.24 -31.98
N GLU A 73 -5.39 12.93 -31.18
CA GLU A 73 -5.28 11.66 -30.48
C GLU A 73 -6.15 11.65 -29.21
N ILE A 74 -6.96 10.60 -29.03
CA ILE A 74 -7.74 10.37 -27.79
C ILE A 74 -6.76 10.27 -26.62
N ASP A 75 -7.08 10.97 -25.52
CA ASP A 75 -6.33 11.04 -24.26
C ASP A 75 -6.27 9.68 -23.56
N GLN A 76 -5.47 8.77 -24.13
CA GLN A 76 -5.30 7.37 -23.76
C GLN A 76 -6.59 6.51 -23.82
N PRO A 77 -6.49 5.20 -24.06
CA PRO A 77 -7.68 4.34 -24.03
C PRO A 77 -8.24 4.30 -22.60
N GLU A 78 -9.50 4.70 -22.42
CA GLU A 78 -10.19 4.61 -21.14
C GLU A 78 -10.60 3.16 -20.87
N VAL A 79 -10.44 2.71 -19.62
CA VAL A 79 -11.09 1.48 -19.17
C VAL A 79 -12.50 1.88 -18.78
N GLU A 80 -13.45 1.61 -19.66
CA GLU A 80 -14.85 1.86 -19.34
C GLU A 80 -15.27 0.99 -18.14
N PRO A 81 -15.84 1.59 -17.08
CA PRO A 81 -16.42 0.84 -15.97
C PRO A 81 -17.43 -0.19 -16.47
N SER A 82 -17.55 -1.33 -15.77
CA SER A 82 -18.52 -2.35 -16.16
C SER A 82 -19.94 -1.79 -16.20
N LYS A 83 -20.79 -2.30 -17.10
CA LYS A 83 -22.20 -1.90 -17.10
C LYS A 83 -22.89 -2.39 -15.83
N ARG A 84 -23.65 -1.49 -15.19
CA ARG A 84 -24.48 -1.83 -14.03
C ARG A 84 -25.85 -2.27 -14.50
N ASN A 85 -26.40 -3.31 -13.87
CA ASN A 85 -27.77 -3.73 -14.08
C ASN A 85 -28.77 -2.74 -13.43
N GLU A 86 -30.07 -2.99 -13.60
CA GLU A 86 -31.16 -2.15 -13.06
C GLU A 86 -31.11 -1.96 -11.53
N LYS A 87 -30.40 -2.84 -10.81
CA LYS A 87 -30.19 -2.77 -9.35
C LYS A 87 -28.91 -2.03 -8.97
N GLY A 88 -28.19 -1.45 -9.93
CA GLY A 88 -26.92 -0.77 -9.72
C GLY A 88 -25.75 -1.71 -9.40
N LEU A 89 -25.88 -3.01 -9.68
CA LEU A 89 -24.85 -4.02 -9.44
C LEU A 89 -24.13 -4.38 -10.74
N TYR A 90 -22.87 -4.75 -10.63
CA TYR A 90 -22.10 -5.30 -11.74
C TYR A 90 -22.46 -6.77 -11.98
N GLU A 91 -22.31 -7.21 -13.23
CA GLU A 91 -22.31 -8.62 -13.58
C GLU A 91 -20.90 -9.17 -13.45
N TYR A 92 -20.76 -10.33 -12.80
CA TYR A 92 -19.49 -10.98 -12.58
C TYR A 92 -19.42 -12.22 -13.46
N SER A 93 -18.45 -12.22 -14.37
CA SER A 93 -18.17 -13.30 -15.31
C SER A 93 -17.59 -14.56 -14.63
N ASP A 94 -16.92 -14.36 -13.48
CA ASP A 94 -16.17 -15.38 -12.75
C ASP A 94 -16.58 -15.42 -11.27
N ASP A 95 -16.68 -16.62 -10.70
CA ASP A 95 -17.08 -16.83 -9.31
C ASP A 95 -16.09 -16.22 -8.31
N ARG A 96 -14.80 -16.15 -8.65
CA ARG A 96 -13.75 -15.51 -7.81
C ARG A 96 -14.00 -14.01 -7.69
N LEU A 97 -14.31 -13.35 -8.81
CA LEU A 97 -14.63 -11.92 -8.84
C LEU A 97 -15.93 -11.62 -8.09
N LYS A 98 -16.91 -12.52 -8.18
CA LYS A 98 -18.15 -12.43 -7.41
C LYS A 98 -17.91 -12.62 -5.90
N ALA A 99 -17.04 -13.54 -5.51
CA ALA A 99 -16.69 -13.80 -4.11
C ALA A 99 -16.11 -12.55 -3.42
N ILE A 100 -15.35 -11.72 -4.16
CA ILE A 100 -14.86 -10.42 -3.67
C ILE A 100 -16.02 -9.51 -3.26
N GLU A 101 -17.02 -9.35 -4.11
CA GLU A 101 -18.19 -8.50 -3.83
C GLU A 101 -19.04 -9.08 -2.68
N GLU A 102 -19.13 -10.40 -2.56
CA GLU A 102 -19.81 -11.06 -1.44
C GLU A 102 -19.10 -10.81 -0.11
N ALA A 103 -17.77 -10.90 -0.09
CA ALA A 103 -16.94 -10.57 1.07
C ALA A 103 -17.11 -9.10 1.48
N ARG A 104 -17.09 -8.18 0.50
CA ARG A 104 -17.35 -6.75 0.71
C ARG A 104 -18.74 -6.49 1.29
N LYS A 105 -19.77 -7.16 0.76
CA LYS A 105 -21.16 -7.06 1.29
C LYS A 105 -21.27 -7.60 2.71
N LYS A 106 -20.59 -8.71 3.02
CA LYS A 106 -20.53 -9.27 4.38
C LYS A 106 -19.91 -8.29 5.35
N TRP A 107 -18.77 -7.69 5.00
CA TRP A 107 -18.14 -6.65 5.81
C TRP A 107 -19.06 -5.44 6.00
N ASN A 108 -19.61 -4.88 4.92
CA ASN A 108 -20.51 -3.73 4.98
C ASN A 108 -21.76 -3.98 5.84
N LYS A 109 -22.34 -5.18 5.75
CA LYS A 109 -23.47 -5.58 6.60
C LYS A 109 -23.08 -5.61 8.07
N SER A 110 -21.91 -6.15 8.39
CA SER A 110 -21.37 -6.17 9.76
C SER A 110 -21.07 -4.76 10.27
N TYR A 111 -20.45 -3.91 9.46
CA TYR A 111 -20.18 -2.52 9.81
C TYR A 111 -21.46 -1.75 10.14
N LYS A 112 -22.49 -1.87 9.28
CA LYS A 112 -23.81 -1.27 9.53
C LYS A 112 -24.46 -1.82 10.80
N LYS A 113 -24.41 -3.13 11.03
CA LYS A 113 -24.92 -3.77 12.25
C LYS A 113 -24.27 -3.17 13.50
N TRP A 114 -22.95 -3.01 13.51
CA TRP A 114 -22.22 -2.41 14.63
C TRP A 114 -22.57 -0.93 14.85
N SER A 115 -22.72 -0.16 13.76
CA SER A 115 -23.19 1.23 13.85
C SER A 115 -24.60 1.32 14.45
N THR A 116 -25.52 0.45 14.04
CA THR A 116 -26.87 0.37 14.61
C THR A 116 -26.85 0.00 16.10
N TRP A 117 -26.04 -0.99 16.50
CA TRP A 117 -25.87 -1.36 17.92
C TRP A 117 -25.33 -0.21 18.76
N LYS A 118 -24.36 0.55 18.23
CA LYS A 118 -23.83 1.74 18.91
C LYS A 118 -24.95 2.75 19.18
N ILE A 119 -25.80 3.05 18.18
CA ILE A 119 -26.93 3.98 18.34
C ILE A 119 -27.93 3.48 19.38
N ILE A 120 -28.33 2.20 19.31
CA ILE A 120 -29.27 1.59 20.26
C ILE A 120 -28.72 1.67 21.69
N MET A 121 -27.45 1.34 21.88
CA MET A 121 -26.78 1.41 23.18
C MET A 121 -26.73 2.86 23.70
N THR A 122 -26.39 3.84 22.86
CA THR A 122 -26.37 5.26 23.25
C THR A 122 -27.74 5.76 23.68
N ILE A 123 -28.80 5.47 22.92
CA ILE A 123 -30.16 5.87 23.29
C ILE A 123 -30.59 5.17 24.60
N GLY A 124 -30.34 3.87 24.70
CA GLY A 124 -30.68 3.08 25.89
C GLY A 124 -29.99 3.60 27.15
N CYS A 125 -28.67 3.83 27.10
CA CYS A 125 -27.91 4.38 28.22
C CYS A 125 -28.37 5.79 28.60
N PHE A 126 -28.63 6.66 27.62
CA PHE A 126 -29.16 8.00 27.89
C PHE A 126 -30.50 7.94 28.64
N LEU A 127 -31.43 7.10 28.18
CA LEU A 127 -32.72 6.91 28.86
C LEU A 127 -32.54 6.36 30.28
N LEU A 128 -31.64 5.40 30.49
CA LEU A 128 -31.34 4.86 31.83
C LEU A 128 -30.81 5.93 32.78
N ILE A 129 -29.89 6.79 32.33
CA ILE A 129 -29.37 7.89 33.14
C ILE A 129 -30.49 8.87 33.52
N VAL A 130 -31.32 9.28 32.55
CA VAL A 130 -32.45 10.19 32.82
C VAL A 130 -33.46 9.56 33.78
N LEU A 131 -33.85 8.30 33.56
CA LEU A 131 -34.80 7.60 34.43
C LEU A 131 -34.25 7.38 35.84
N SER A 132 -32.94 7.11 35.97
CA SER A 132 -32.27 6.96 37.26
C SER A 132 -32.26 8.25 38.09
N TYR A 133 -32.43 9.41 37.45
CA TYR A 133 -32.62 10.69 38.13
C TYR A 133 -34.11 10.98 38.39
N VAL A 134 -34.96 10.87 37.36
CA VAL A 134 -36.36 11.30 37.41
C VAL A 134 -37.20 10.44 38.36
N ILE A 135 -37.07 9.10 38.30
CA ILE A 135 -37.89 8.20 39.12
C ILE A 135 -37.58 8.42 40.61
N PRO A 136 -36.31 8.41 41.06
CA PRO A 136 -36.02 8.61 42.47
C PRO A 136 -36.36 10.01 42.98
N ALA A 137 -36.24 11.04 42.15
CA ALA A 137 -36.61 12.40 42.51
C ALA A 137 -38.13 12.56 42.78
N GLN A 138 -38.98 11.76 42.11
CA GLN A 138 -40.43 11.79 42.32
C GLN A 138 -40.87 10.97 43.54
N ILE A 139 -40.18 9.86 43.84
CA ILE A 139 -40.53 8.93 44.92
C ILE A 139 -39.94 9.37 46.27
N TRP A 140 -38.67 9.80 46.30
CA TRP A 140 -37.95 10.16 47.54
C TRP A 140 -37.71 11.67 47.63
N LYS A 141 -38.81 12.43 47.70
CA LYS A 141 -38.80 13.90 47.71
C LYS A 141 -37.96 14.52 48.83
N ASP A 142 -37.81 13.80 49.95
CA ASP A 142 -37.09 14.26 51.14
C ASP A 142 -35.57 14.12 51.02
N ASN A 143 -35.07 13.27 50.11
CA ASN A 143 -33.64 13.06 49.90
C ASN A 143 -33.19 13.55 48.53
N LYS A 144 -32.90 14.86 48.44
CA LYS A 144 -32.51 15.52 47.18
C LYS A 144 -31.16 15.06 46.61
N GLN A 145 -30.30 14.41 47.41
CA GLN A 145 -28.96 13.98 46.98
C GLN A 145 -28.95 12.56 46.40
N LEU A 146 -29.87 11.68 46.83
CA LEU A 146 -29.95 10.30 46.36
C LEU A 146 -30.14 10.17 44.82
N PRO A 147 -31.06 10.91 44.16
CA PRO A 147 -31.22 10.85 42.70
C PRO A 147 -29.94 11.25 41.95
N LEU A 148 -29.20 12.22 42.49
CA LEU A 148 -27.94 12.68 41.90
C LEU A 148 -26.86 11.61 41.95
N TYR A 149 -26.67 10.94 43.09
CA TYR A 149 -25.69 9.87 43.23
C TYR A 149 -26.03 8.64 42.36
N LEU A 150 -27.31 8.30 42.23
CA LEU A 150 -27.74 7.22 41.35
C LEU A 150 -27.44 7.56 39.88
N ALA A 151 -27.80 8.76 39.44
CA ALA A 151 -27.52 9.21 38.07
C ALA A 151 -26.02 9.25 37.76
N LEU A 152 -25.21 9.74 38.70
CA LEU A 152 -23.74 9.75 38.57
C LEU A 152 -23.17 8.33 38.51
N GLY A 153 -23.65 7.42 39.37
CA GLY A 153 -23.24 6.01 39.34
C GLY A 153 -23.57 5.33 38.01
N PHE A 154 -24.77 5.55 37.45
CA PHE A 154 -25.15 5.05 36.14
C PHE A 154 -24.36 5.69 35.00
N ALA A 155 -24.02 6.98 35.10
CA ALA A 155 -23.16 7.64 34.11
C ALA A 155 -21.76 7.01 34.08
N ILE A 156 -21.15 6.78 35.25
CA ILE A 156 -19.84 6.11 35.34
C ILE A 156 -19.93 4.68 34.78
N ALA A 157 -20.95 3.91 35.18
CA ALA A 157 -21.16 2.56 34.67
C ALA A 157 -21.36 2.52 33.14
N THR A 158 -22.04 3.52 32.58
CA THR A 158 -22.24 3.69 31.14
C THR A 158 -20.91 3.92 30.43
N VAL A 159 -20.05 4.81 30.95
CA VAL A 159 -18.72 5.06 30.37
C VAL A 159 -17.89 3.76 30.34
N ILE A 160 -17.86 3.02 31.44
CA ILE A 160 -17.17 1.73 31.52
C ILE A 160 -17.77 0.74 30.49
N GLY A 161 -19.10 0.67 30.40
CA GLY A 161 -19.79 -0.16 29.43
C GLY A 161 -19.42 0.16 27.98
N PHE A 162 -19.28 1.45 27.63
CA PHE A 162 -18.83 1.87 26.30
C PHE A 162 -17.38 1.51 26.01
N LEU A 163 -16.49 1.60 27.01
CA LEU A 163 -15.09 1.17 26.84
C LEU A 163 -15.01 -0.33 26.56
N VAL A 164 -15.72 -1.15 27.34
CA VAL A 164 -15.77 -2.61 27.15
C VAL A 164 -16.40 -2.96 25.80
N PHE A 165 -17.53 -2.36 25.45
CA PHE A 165 -18.17 -2.57 24.15
C PHE A 165 -17.25 -2.16 22.99
N GLY A 166 -16.57 -1.02 23.12
CA GLY A 166 -15.62 -0.53 22.13
C GLY A 166 -14.46 -1.50 21.90
N PHE A 167 -13.94 -2.13 22.95
CA PHE A 167 -12.89 -3.13 22.84
C PHE A 167 -13.34 -4.36 22.02
N PHE A 168 -14.52 -4.93 22.35
CA PHE A 168 -15.06 -6.07 21.61
C PHE A 168 -15.40 -5.72 20.16
N GLN A 169 -16.01 -4.55 19.93
CA GLN A 169 -16.34 -4.05 18.60
C GLN A 169 -15.08 -3.89 17.74
N ARG A 170 -14.02 -3.28 18.28
CA ARG A 170 -12.73 -3.10 17.56
C ARG A 170 -12.13 -4.44 17.18
N LYS A 171 -12.08 -5.40 18.12
CA LYS A 171 -11.53 -6.74 17.87
C LYS A 171 -12.28 -7.49 16.76
N GLU A 172 -13.61 -7.49 16.81
CA GLU A 172 -14.44 -8.16 15.80
C GLU A 172 -14.35 -7.45 14.44
N ASN A 173 -14.39 -6.11 14.42
CA ASN A 173 -14.26 -5.34 13.19
C ASN A 173 -12.91 -5.56 12.52
N LYS A 174 -11.82 -5.59 13.30
CA LYS A 174 -10.47 -5.87 12.78
C LYS A 174 -10.44 -7.21 12.06
N LYS A 175 -11.03 -8.26 12.68
CA LYS A 175 -11.13 -9.58 12.06
C LYS A 175 -11.94 -9.57 10.76
N ILE A 176 -13.11 -8.92 10.76
CA ILE A 176 -14.00 -8.91 9.58
C ILE A 176 -13.37 -8.14 8.41
N ILE A 177 -12.67 -7.04 8.68
CA ILE A 177 -11.94 -6.27 7.66
C ILE A 177 -10.78 -7.11 7.12
N HIS A 178 -10.02 -7.75 8.01
CA HIS A 178 -8.93 -8.64 7.63
C HIS A 178 -9.41 -9.80 6.74
N ASP A 179 -10.49 -10.50 7.14
CA ASP A 179 -11.11 -11.56 6.34
C ASP A 179 -11.53 -11.05 4.94
N TYR A 180 -12.01 -9.81 4.84
CA TYR A 180 -12.35 -9.19 3.56
C TYR A 180 -11.10 -8.95 2.70
N PHE A 181 -10.03 -8.42 3.29
CA PHE A 181 -8.78 -8.14 2.57
C PHE A 181 -8.11 -9.42 2.08
N VAL A 182 -8.01 -10.44 2.94
CA VAL A 182 -7.52 -11.77 2.54
C VAL A 182 -8.36 -12.32 1.38
N SER A 183 -9.70 -12.30 1.52
CA SER A 183 -10.58 -12.77 0.46
C SER A 183 -10.44 -11.96 -0.83
N TYR A 184 -10.24 -10.64 -0.77
CA TYR A 184 -10.04 -9.81 -1.96
C TYR A 184 -8.82 -10.31 -2.73
N TYR A 185 -7.70 -10.42 -2.04
CA TYR A 185 -6.40 -10.68 -2.62
C TYR A 185 -6.21 -12.12 -3.09
N GLU A 186 -6.66 -13.11 -2.32
CA GLU A 186 -6.66 -14.51 -2.76
C GLU A 186 -7.47 -14.70 -4.05
N ASN A 187 -8.62 -14.04 -4.17
CA ASN A 187 -9.44 -14.13 -5.38
C ASN A 187 -8.86 -13.34 -6.55
N VAL A 188 -8.25 -12.16 -6.31
CA VAL A 188 -7.55 -11.40 -7.35
C VAL A 188 -6.37 -12.19 -7.90
N ASN A 189 -5.53 -12.79 -7.04
CA ASN A 189 -4.40 -13.60 -7.47
C ASN A 189 -4.87 -14.86 -8.17
N SER A 190 -5.81 -15.60 -7.58
CA SER A 190 -6.37 -16.81 -8.19
C SER A 190 -6.92 -16.53 -9.59
N TYR A 191 -7.63 -15.41 -9.77
CA TYR A 191 -8.17 -15.00 -11.07
C TYR A 191 -7.08 -14.52 -12.04
N SER A 192 -6.16 -13.67 -11.58
CA SER A 192 -5.13 -13.06 -12.44
C SER A 192 -4.07 -14.05 -12.88
N PHE A 193 -3.83 -15.10 -12.10
CA PHE A 193 -2.87 -16.17 -12.38
C PHE A 193 -3.48 -17.37 -13.09
N ASP A 194 -4.78 -17.36 -13.31
CA ASP A 194 -5.49 -18.44 -13.97
C ASP A 194 -5.01 -18.63 -15.42
N GLY A 195 -4.57 -19.86 -15.73
CA GLY A 195 -3.96 -20.22 -17.01
C GLY A 195 -2.46 -19.89 -17.12
N LEU A 196 -1.84 -19.32 -16.09
CA LEU A 196 -0.40 -19.08 -16.02
C LEU A 196 0.32 -20.25 -15.35
N GLU A 197 1.54 -20.55 -15.79
CA GLU A 197 2.39 -21.60 -15.20
C GLU A 197 3.10 -21.08 -13.94
N ILE A 198 2.31 -20.82 -12.90
CA ILE A 198 2.78 -20.35 -11.60
C ILE A 198 2.89 -21.52 -10.62
N THR A 199 4.04 -21.60 -9.96
CA THR A 199 4.36 -22.63 -8.95
C THR A 199 5.01 -21.98 -7.72
N ASP A 200 5.09 -22.71 -6.61
CA ASP A 200 5.77 -22.28 -5.38
C ASP A 200 5.27 -20.92 -4.83
N LEU A 201 3.97 -20.64 -4.97
CA LEU A 201 3.37 -19.41 -4.45
C LEU A 201 3.45 -19.38 -2.91
N THR A 202 4.09 -18.35 -2.37
CA THR A 202 4.27 -18.09 -0.95
C THR A 202 4.03 -16.61 -0.64
N GLY A 203 3.74 -16.30 0.63
CA GLY A 203 3.31 -14.96 1.04
C GLY A 203 1.80 -14.82 1.04
N ASP A 204 1.32 -13.71 1.60
CA ASP A 204 -0.08 -13.38 1.78
C ASP A 204 -0.30 -11.86 1.80
N PHE A 205 -1.53 -11.44 2.07
CA PHE A 205 -1.91 -10.04 2.20
C PHE A 205 -1.07 -9.27 3.25
N ASP A 206 -0.78 -9.88 4.39
CA ASP A 206 -0.05 -9.25 5.50
C ASP A 206 1.47 -9.20 5.24
N SER A 207 1.95 -9.99 4.29
CA SER A 207 3.35 -10.06 3.90
C SER A 207 3.81 -8.75 3.26
N LYS A 208 4.96 -8.25 3.71
CA LYS A 208 5.55 -6.98 3.29
C LYS A 208 6.90 -7.20 2.61
N ILE A 209 7.21 -6.36 1.64
CA ILE A 209 8.55 -6.30 1.06
C ILE A 209 9.46 -5.46 1.96
N SER A 210 10.75 -5.79 2.01
CA SER A 210 11.73 -4.95 2.70
C SER A 210 12.03 -3.69 1.89
N GLU A 211 12.40 -2.62 2.61
CA GLU A 211 12.82 -1.37 1.98
C GLU A 211 14.07 -1.56 1.12
N ASP A 212 15.00 -2.41 1.55
CA ASP A 212 16.22 -2.75 0.81
C ASP A 212 15.93 -3.41 -0.53
N GLU A 213 14.97 -4.35 -0.58
CA GLU A 213 14.58 -5.01 -1.84
C GLU A 213 13.92 -4.00 -2.79
N PHE A 214 13.07 -3.09 -2.28
CA PHE A 214 12.51 -2.03 -3.12
C PHE A 214 13.59 -1.07 -3.62
N LYS A 215 14.49 -0.61 -2.74
CA LYS A 215 15.61 0.28 -3.10
C LYS A 215 16.58 -0.35 -4.10
N ALA A 216 16.71 -1.68 -4.11
CA ALA A 216 17.55 -2.41 -5.07
C ALA A 216 17.14 -2.18 -6.53
N CYS A 217 15.90 -1.75 -6.81
CA CYS A 217 15.50 -1.38 -8.17
C CYS A 217 16.18 -0.10 -8.67
N GLY A 218 16.66 0.78 -7.78
CA GLY A 218 17.36 2.02 -8.14
C GLY A 218 16.49 3.06 -8.85
N LEU A 219 15.17 2.88 -8.95
CA LEU A 219 14.24 3.82 -9.59
C LEU A 219 13.95 5.03 -8.70
N TYR A 220 13.85 4.80 -7.39
CA TYR A 220 13.41 5.78 -6.38
C TYR A 220 14.47 5.91 -5.26
N PRO A 221 15.59 6.62 -5.49
CA PRO A 221 16.73 6.63 -4.56
C PRO A 221 16.45 7.33 -3.22
N ASN A 222 15.46 8.22 -3.16
CA ASN A 222 15.17 9.06 -1.99
C ASN A 222 13.93 8.61 -1.19
N VAL A 223 13.60 7.31 -1.24
CA VAL A 223 12.47 6.77 -0.47
C VAL A 223 12.76 6.89 1.03
N ALA A 224 11.84 7.51 1.74
CA ALA A 224 11.88 7.71 3.19
C ALA A 224 10.82 6.86 3.92
N SER A 225 9.73 6.50 3.23
CA SER A 225 8.67 5.63 3.75
C SER A 225 8.17 4.70 2.67
N LEU A 226 7.93 3.45 3.04
CA LEU A 226 7.46 2.39 2.16
C LEU A 226 6.27 1.66 2.81
N GLY A 227 5.08 1.91 2.29
CA GLY A 227 3.90 1.06 2.52
C GLY A 227 3.91 -0.10 1.53
N SER A 228 3.76 -1.32 2.04
CA SER A 228 3.55 -2.49 1.20
C SER A 228 2.57 -3.47 1.82
N ARG A 229 1.94 -4.25 0.95
CA ARG A 229 1.06 -5.37 1.27
C ARG A 229 1.09 -6.36 0.11
N GLU A 230 0.50 -7.53 0.31
CA GLU A 230 0.40 -8.55 -0.74
C GLU A 230 1.78 -8.95 -1.29
N SER A 231 2.81 -9.05 -0.44
CA SER A 231 4.13 -9.46 -0.90
C SER A 231 4.18 -10.97 -1.09
N ILE A 232 4.03 -11.39 -2.34
CA ILE A 232 4.05 -12.80 -2.74
C ILE A 232 5.32 -13.12 -3.53
N ASN A 233 5.80 -14.35 -3.38
CA ASN A 233 6.90 -14.91 -4.16
C ASN A 233 6.43 -16.19 -4.84
N PHE A 234 6.82 -16.40 -6.08
CA PHE A 234 6.40 -17.55 -6.89
C PHE A 234 7.38 -17.78 -8.04
N LYS A 235 7.28 -18.93 -8.69
CA LYS A 235 7.98 -19.20 -9.95
C LYS A 235 7.03 -19.11 -11.13
N TYR A 236 7.41 -18.35 -12.15
CA TYR A 236 6.73 -18.34 -13.45
C TYR A 236 7.59 -19.03 -14.50
N LYS A 237 7.10 -20.15 -15.06
CA LYS A 237 7.88 -21.00 -16.00
C LYS A 237 9.30 -21.31 -15.49
N GLY A 238 9.40 -21.59 -14.19
CA GLY A 238 10.68 -21.89 -13.51
C GLY A 238 11.55 -20.68 -13.14
N VAL A 239 11.13 -19.45 -13.43
CA VAL A 239 11.86 -18.22 -13.08
C VAL A 239 11.32 -17.63 -11.79
N GLU A 240 12.21 -17.36 -10.83
CA GLU A 240 11.85 -16.73 -9.54
C GLU A 240 11.27 -15.33 -9.76
N CYS A 241 10.10 -15.10 -9.19
CA CYS A 241 9.32 -13.87 -9.27
C CYS A 241 8.90 -13.41 -7.88
N GLY A 242 8.71 -12.11 -7.73
CA GLY A 242 8.03 -11.53 -6.57
C GLY A 242 7.11 -10.41 -7.02
N LEU A 243 5.97 -10.28 -6.36
CA LEU A 243 4.98 -9.25 -6.62
C LEU A 243 4.57 -8.62 -5.30
N ALA A 244 4.38 -7.30 -5.26
CA ALA A 244 3.84 -6.59 -4.11
C ALA A 244 3.06 -5.36 -4.55
N ASP A 245 2.04 -4.99 -3.77
CA ASP A 245 1.40 -3.68 -3.86
C ASP A 245 2.22 -2.69 -3.02
N ILE A 246 2.61 -1.58 -3.62
CA ILE A 246 3.53 -0.60 -3.01
C ILE A 246 2.94 0.81 -3.07
N GLY A 247 3.05 1.53 -1.95
CA GLY A 247 3.00 2.98 -1.87
C GLY A 247 4.33 3.49 -1.29
N ALA A 248 5.08 4.26 -2.07
CA ALA A 248 6.37 4.81 -1.63
C ALA A 248 6.33 6.34 -1.58
N GLN A 249 6.96 6.90 -0.56
CA GLN A 249 7.04 8.34 -0.32
C GLN A 249 8.48 8.79 -0.06
N LYS A 250 8.80 10.01 -0.48
CA LYS A 250 10.05 10.70 -0.12
C LYS A 250 9.76 11.87 0.81
N ASP A 251 10.72 12.18 1.65
CA ASP A 251 10.68 13.41 2.45
C ASP A 251 11.15 14.60 1.59
N THR A 252 10.35 15.68 1.58
CA THR A 252 10.68 16.94 0.91
C THR A 252 11.16 18.03 1.89
N GLY A 253 11.27 17.70 3.18
CA GLY A 253 11.56 18.61 4.29
C GLY A 253 10.33 19.40 4.77
N LYS A 254 9.22 19.39 4.01
CA LYS A 254 7.94 20.02 4.39
C LYS A 254 6.83 19.01 4.60
N ALA A 255 6.81 17.97 3.78
CA ALA A 255 5.83 16.90 3.82
C ALA A 255 6.37 15.67 3.08
N LEU A 256 5.77 14.51 3.36
CA LEU A 256 5.97 13.32 2.55
C LEU A 256 5.31 13.51 1.17
N GLN A 257 6.04 13.21 0.11
CA GLN A 257 5.56 13.25 -1.25
C GLN A 257 5.57 11.84 -1.83
N THR A 258 4.42 11.40 -2.35
CA THR A 258 4.30 10.13 -3.07
C THR A 258 5.22 10.11 -4.30
N VAL A 259 6.01 9.05 -4.41
CA VAL A 259 6.93 8.80 -5.54
C VAL A 259 6.57 7.56 -6.35
N PHE A 260 5.78 6.65 -5.78
CA PHE A 260 5.27 5.49 -6.49
C PHE A 260 4.00 4.95 -5.81
N VAL A 261 2.99 4.60 -6.59
CA VAL A 261 1.82 3.83 -6.16
C VAL A 261 1.51 2.83 -7.26
N GLY A 262 1.52 1.55 -6.94
CA GLY A 262 1.28 0.53 -7.94
C GLY A 262 1.76 -0.85 -7.56
N LYS A 263 1.98 -1.67 -8.59
CA LYS A 263 2.44 -3.05 -8.43
C LYS A 263 3.91 -3.14 -8.78
N TYR A 264 4.68 -3.69 -7.85
CA TYR A 264 6.09 -3.94 -8.01
C TYR A 264 6.32 -5.41 -8.33
N LEU A 265 6.74 -5.71 -9.55
CA LEU A 265 7.11 -7.06 -10.01
C LEU A 265 8.63 -7.15 -10.12
N ARG A 266 9.21 -8.17 -9.52
CA ARG A 266 10.62 -8.55 -9.69
C ARG A 266 10.71 -9.91 -10.34
N MET A 267 11.68 -10.11 -11.21
CA MET A 267 11.96 -11.39 -11.87
C MET A 267 13.47 -11.60 -11.94
N GLU A 268 13.93 -12.84 -11.73
CA GLU A 268 15.33 -13.21 -11.97
C GLU A 268 15.69 -13.08 -13.45
N ASN A 269 16.90 -12.61 -13.74
CA ASN A 269 17.43 -12.50 -15.11
C ASN A 269 18.89 -13.01 -15.18
N THR A 270 19.43 -13.11 -16.39
CA THR A 270 20.83 -13.52 -16.64
C THR A 270 21.57 -12.48 -17.47
N LEU A 271 21.19 -11.21 -17.33
CA LEU A 271 21.75 -10.13 -18.15
C LEU A 271 23.22 -9.87 -17.79
N ASP A 272 24.07 -9.82 -18.81
CA ASP A 272 25.41 -9.26 -18.73
C ASP A 272 25.34 -7.73 -18.86
N ILE A 273 25.17 -7.07 -17.71
CA ILE A 273 24.92 -5.64 -17.58
C ILE A 273 25.76 -5.07 -16.42
N SER A 274 26.13 -3.80 -16.50
CA SER A 274 26.84 -3.09 -15.43
C SER A 274 26.02 -3.01 -14.14
N ASP A 275 26.68 -2.71 -13.01
CA ASP A 275 26.00 -2.49 -11.72
C ASP A 275 25.06 -1.27 -11.76
N GLN A 276 25.39 -0.27 -12.59
CA GLN A 276 24.51 0.88 -12.83
C GLN A 276 23.24 0.46 -13.59
N GLY A 277 23.35 -0.53 -14.48
CA GLY A 277 22.23 -1.11 -15.20
C GLY A 277 21.58 -0.16 -16.21
N LEU A 278 20.39 -0.57 -16.68
CA LEU A 278 19.54 0.27 -17.52
C LEU A 278 18.21 0.53 -16.83
N MET A 279 17.66 1.69 -17.12
CA MET A 279 16.31 2.05 -16.75
C MET A 279 15.52 2.44 -18.00
N ILE A 280 14.30 1.93 -18.11
CA ILE A 280 13.37 2.23 -19.18
C ILE A 280 12.13 2.82 -18.53
N TYR A 281 11.69 3.99 -18.98
CA TYR A 281 10.46 4.62 -18.49
C TYR A 281 9.50 4.86 -19.65
N PHE A 282 8.30 4.25 -19.57
CA PHE A 282 7.20 4.49 -20.50
C PHE A 282 6.37 5.65 -19.98
N LYS A 283 6.27 6.71 -20.79
CA LYS A 283 5.64 7.97 -20.40
C LYS A 283 4.13 7.77 -20.23
N GLY A 284 3.62 8.24 -19.10
CA GLY A 284 2.21 8.18 -18.75
C GLY A 284 1.44 9.47 -19.04
N ASN A 285 0.21 9.52 -18.51
CA ASN A 285 -0.64 10.72 -18.50
C ASN A 285 -0.22 11.70 -17.39
N ASP A 286 -1.05 12.70 -17.12
CA ASP A 286 -0.76 13.75 -16.13
C ASP A 286 -0.66 13.26 -14.68
N ARG A 287 -1.17 12.06 -14.39
CA ARG A 287 -1.11 11.41 -13.07
C ARG A 287 0.12 10.53 -12.91
N ALA A 288 0.92 10.34 -13.97
CA ALA A 288 2.15 9.59 -13.93
C ALA A 288 3.14 10.18 -12.90
N ILE A 289 3.88 9.29 -12.24
CA ILE A 289 4.89 9.66 -11.24
C ILE A 289 6.24 9.08 -11.70
N PRO A 290 6.93 9.79 -12.62
CA PRO A 290 8.19 9.31 -13.18
C PRO A 290 9.26 9.04 -12.11
N PRO A 291 10.07 7.99 -12.25
CA PRO A 291 11.22 7.73 -11.38
C PRO A 291 12.18 8.92 -11.26
N ASP A 292 12.57 9.27 -10.04
CA ASP A 292 13.52 10.35 -9.79
C ASP A 292 14.91 10.04 -10.37
N ALA A 293 15.27 8.76 -10.48
CA ALA A 293 16.53 8.31 -11.05
C ALA A 293 16.76 8.78 -12.50
N ILE A 294 15.70 9.06 -13.28
CA ILE A 294 15.80 9.58 -14.65
C ILE A 294 16.70 10.83 -14.70
N LYS A 295 16.62 11.69 -13.68
CA LYS A 295 17.34 12.98 -13.63
C LYS A 295 18.85 12.83 -13.45
N ALA A 296 19.29 11.71 -12.89
CA ALA A 296 20.69 11.45 -12.56
C ALA A 296 21.41 10.55 -13.58
N LEU A 297 20.65 9.84 -14.42
CA LEU A 297 21.19 8.86 -15.36
C LEU A 297 21.39 9.47 -16.77
N PRO A 298 22.48 9.09 -17.49
CA PRO A 298 22.66 9.50 -18.87
C PRO A 298 21.53 8.96 -19.77
N ILE A 299 20.98 9.80 -20.63
CA ILE A 299 19.93 9.40 -21.59
C ILE A 299 20.58 8.73 -22.80
N ILE A 300 20.10 7.54 -23.14
CA ILE A 300 20.52 6.75 -24.30
C ILE A 300 19.53 6.92 -25.46
N GLU A 301 18.23 6.88 -25.15
CA GLU A 301 17.12 7.05 -26.10
C GLU A 301 16.02 7.88 -25.44
N ASP A 302 15.44 8.81 -26.19
CA ASP A 302 14.25 9.55 -25.78
C ASP A 302 13.32 9.67 -26.99
N ASN A 303 12.08 9.22 -26.84
CA ASN A 303 11.03 9.37 -27.83
C ASN A 303 9.69 9.66 -27.15
N LYS A 304 8.63 9.88 -27.94
CA LYS A 304 7.28 10.21 -27.42
C LYS A 304 6.69 9.15 -26.48
N LYS A 305 7.10 7.89 -26.58
CA LYS A 305 6.54 6.77 -25.81
C LYS A 305 7.39 6.41 -24.59
N TYR A 306 8.72 6.41 -24.71
CA TYR A 306 9.59 5.97 -23.64
C TYR A 306 10.96 6.66 -23.66
N ILE A 307 11.64 6.58 -22.52
CA ILE A 307 13.04 7.02 -22.32
C ILE A 307 13.85 5.80 -21.86
N VAL A 308 15.07 5.67 -22.35
CA VAL A 308 16.06 4.71 -21.85
C VAL A 308 17.25 5.48 -21.28
N CYS A 309 17.58 5.22 -20.02
CA CYS A 309 18.70 5.82 -19.31
C CYS A 309 19.68 4.76 -18.80
N GLY A 310 20.96 5.12 -18.69
CA GLY A 310 22.03 4.25 -18.18
C GLY A 310 23.32 4.37 -19.00
N LEU A 311 24.17 3.36 -18.96
CA LEU A 311 25.40 3.33 -19.74
C LEU A 311 25.14 2.85 -21.17
N LYS A 312 25.79 3.50 -22.16
CA LYS A 312 25.61 3.15 -23.58
C LYS A 312 26.00 1.70 -23.91
N GLU A 313 26.96 1.15 -23.19
CA GLU A 313 27.43 -0.24 -23.35
C GLU A 313 26.35 -1.27 -22.97
N ASP A 314 25.53 -0.96 -21.98
CA ASP A 314 24.46 -1.84 -21.52
C ASP A 314 23.29 -1.91 -22.53
N LYS A 315 23.20 -0.97 -23.47
CA LYS A 315 22.18 -0.95 -24.54
C LYS A 315 22.09 -2.28 -25.31
N LYS A 316 23.19 -3.05 -25.35
CA LYS A 316 23.27 -4.37 -25.99
C LYS A 316 22.21 -5.36 -25.49
N VAL A 317 21.76 -5.23 -24.24
CA VAL A 317 20.73 -6.13 -23.66
C VAL A 317 19.34 -5.87 -24.25
N LEU A 318 19.11 -4.74 -24.91
CA LEU A 318 17.85 -4.42 -25.59
C LEU A 318 17.84 -5.00 -27.00
N THR A 319 17.72 -6.33 -27.08
CA THR A 319 17.68 -7.09 -28.34
C THR A 319 16.48 -6.70 -29.22
N PRO A 320 16.47 -7.06 -30.52
CA PRO A 320 15.33 -6.80 -31.39
C PRO A 320 14.01 -7.39 -30.86
N GLU A 321 14.03 -8.57 -30.25
CA GLU A 321 12.86 -9.22 -29.64
C GLU A 321 12.32 -8.39 -28.45
N ILE A 322 13.21 -7.97 -27.54
CA ILE A 322 12.86 -7.10 -26.42
C ILE A 322 12.29 -5.79 -26.92
N ARG A 323 12.91 -5.17 -27.93
CA ARG A 323 12.43 -3.91 -28.52
C ARG A 323 11.08 -4.06 -29.21
N GLN A 324 10.81 -5.21 -29.84
CA GLN A 324 9.50 -5.50 -30.40
C GLN A 324 8.46 -5.57 -29.28
N LYS A 325 8.76 -6.29 -28.19
CA LYS A 325 7.85 -6.40 -27.04
C LYS A 325 7.63 -5.07 -26.32
N MET A 326 8.66 -4.24 -26.19
CA MET A 326 8.55 -2.87 -25.67
C MET A 326 7.54 -2.02 -26.46
N LYS A 327 7.42 -2.22 -27.79
CA LYS A 327 6.45 -1.48 -28.62
C LYS A 327 5.00 -1.88 -28.32
N GLU A 328 4.76 -3.01 -27.69
CA GLU A 328 3.42 -3.48 -27.29
C GLU A 328 2.97 -2.86 -25.96
N ILE A 329 3.89 -2.31 -25.16
CA ILE A 329 3.53 -1.62 -23.91
C ILE A 329 2.69 -0.38 -24.24
N ARG A 330 1.52 -0.29 -23.58
CA ARG A 330 0.57 0.81 -23.68
C ARG A 330 0.22 1.25 -22.27
N THR A 331 0.44 2.52 -22.00
CA THR A 331 -0.10 3.22 -20.83
C THR A 331 -1.52 3.67 -21.13
N ASP A 332 -2.33 3.72 -20.10
CA ASP A 332 -3.74 4.06 -20.17
C ASP A 332 -4.27 4.65 -18.86
N LYS A 333 -5.58 4.92 -18.80
CA LYS A 333 -6.19 5.46 -17.58
C LYS A 333 -6.18 4.49 -16.39
N LEU A 334 -5.80 3.22 -16.54
CA LEU A 334 -5.61 2.27 -15.43
C LEU A 334 -4.11 2.04 -15.16
N LEU A 335 -3.35 1.63 -16.18
CA LEU A 335 -1.88 1.49 -16.12
C LEU A 335 -1.25 2.83 -16.53
N VAL A 336 -1.07 3.70 -15.53
CA VAL A 336 -0.74 5.11 -15.70
C VAL A 336 0.65 5.28 -16.33
N ASP A 337 1.65 4.61 -15.77
CA ASP A 337 3.02 4.58 -16.28
C ASP A 337 3.74 3.28 -15.94
N VAL A 338 4.89 3.06 -16.58
CA VAL A 338 5.70 1.85 -16.37
C VAL A 338 7.16 2.25 -16.29
N ALA A 339 7.82 1.89 -15.19
CA ALA A 339 9.26 1.97 -15.08
C ALA A 339 9.86 0.56 -14.97
N ILE A 340 10.94 0.31 -15.71
CA ILE A 340 11.64 -0.97 -15.73
C ILE A 340 13.09 -0.70 -15.39
N SER A 341 13.61 -1.41 -14.40
CA SER A 341 15.03 -1.39 -14.05
C SER A 341 15.65 -2.74 -14.35
N LEU A 342 16.65 -2.73 -15.22
CA LEU A 342 17.46 -3.89 -15.56
C LEU A 342 18.74 -3.82 -14.74
N LYS A 343 18.88 -4.75 -13.81
CA LYS A 343 20.09 -4.93 -13.00
C LYS A 343 20.65 -6.33 -13.23
N LYS A 344 21.90 -6.53 -12.85
CA LYS A 344 22.53 -7.85 -12.87
C LYS A 344 21.74 -8.82 -11.98
N GLY A 345 21.26 -9.91 -12.56
CA GLY A 345 20.53 -10.97 -11.86
C GLY A 345 19.03 -10.71 -11.63
N LYS A 346 18.55 -9.46 -11.75
CA LYS A 346 17.14 -9.11 -11.50
C LYS A 346 16.63 -8.02 -12.42
N THR A 347 15.42 -8.23 -12.93
CA THR A 347 14.61 -7.22 -13.63
C THR A 347 13.48 -6.79 -12.71
N TYR A 348 13.28 -5.48 -12.59
CA TYR A 348 12.23 -4.89 -11.78
C TYR A 348 11.28 -4.10 -12.65
N PHE A 349 9.98 -4.24 -12.40
CA PHE A 349 8.92 -3.50 -13.04
C PHE A 349 8.15 -2.75 -11.95
N ALA A 350 8.15 -1.42 -12.01
CA ALA A 350 7.26 -0.57 -11.24
C ALA A 350 6.10 -0.18 -12.16
N LEU A 351 4.96 -0.84 -11.96
CA LEU A 351 3.74 -0.66 -12.74
C LEU A 351 2.83 0.33 -12.01
N GLY A 352 2.80 1.58 -12.45
CA GLY A 352 1.98 2.63 -11.83
C GLY A 352 0.51 2.41 -12.18
N TYR A 353 -0.31 2.21 -11.15
CA TYR A 353 -1.73 1.89 -11.31
C TYR A 353 -2.62 2.91 -10.63
N GLU A 354 -3.79 3.18 -11.23
CA GLU A 354 -4.82 4.00 -10.60
C GLU A 354 -5.41 3.38 -9.32
N ASP A 355 -5.96 4.26 -8.49
CA ASP A 355 -6.66 3.91 -7.25
C ASP A 355 -7.82 2.94 -7.48
N THR A 356 -8.43 2.92 -8.68
CA THR A 356 -9.51 1.98 -9.00
C THR A 356 -9.06 0.51 -8.95
N LEU A 357 -7.76 0.23 -9.08
CA LEU A 357 -7.16 -1.08 -8.86
C LEU A 357 -6.40 -1.16 -7.54
N MET A 358 -5.74 -0.06 -7.14
CA MET A 358 -4.85 -0.04 -5.97
C MET A 358 -5.58 0.20 -4.63
N VAL A 359 -6.81 0.68 -4.62
CA VAL A 359 -7.60 0.91 -3.39
C VAL A 359 -8.72 -0.11 -3.31
N LEU A 360 -8.81 -0.81 -2.16
CA LEU A 360 -9.85 -1.78 -1.94
C LEU A 360 -11.22 -1.08 -1.87
N PRO A 361 -12.23 -1.55 -2.63
CA PRO A 361 -13.53 -0.90 -2.67
C PRO A 361 -14.26 -1.12 -1.35
N ASN A 362 -14.55 -0.02 -0.64
CA ASN A 362 -15.17 -0.08 0.68
C ASN A 362 -16.66 0.27 0.62
N ASP A 363 -16.94 1.47 0.15
CA ASP A 363 -18.26 2.08 0.05
C ASP A 363 -18.99 1.73 -1.27
N LYS A 364 -18.22 1.57 -2.35
CA LYS A 364 -18.73 1.27 -3.69
C LYS A 364 -18.67 -0.23 -4.02
N PRO A 365 -19.55 -0.74 -4.91
CA PRO A 365 -19.43 -2.10 -5.42
C PRO A 365 -18.09 -2.33 -6.13
N PHE A 366 -17.55 -3.54 -5.99
CA PHE A 366 -16.34 -3.96 -6.71
C PHE A 366 -16.63 -4.08 -8.21
N ASP A 367 -15.88 -3.36 -9.03
CA ASP A 367 -15.98 -3.36 -10.49
C ASP A 367 -14.95 -4.34 -11.08
N PRO A 368 -15.37 -5.45 -11.71
CA PRO A 368 -14.45 -6.50 -12.14
C PRO A 368 -13.52 -6.08 -13.28
N VAL A 369 -13.90 -5.08 -14.09
CA VAL A 369 -13.15 -4.70 -15.32
C VAL A 369 -11.69 -4.33 -15.04
N TYR A 370 -11.41 -3.76 -13.87
CA TYR A 370 -10.05 -3.36 -13.51
C TYR A 370 -9.16 -4.56 -13.22
N VAL A 371 -9.71 -5.59 -12.56
CA VAL A 371 -9.00 -6.86 -12.30
C VAL A 371 -8.89 -7.70 -13.57
N GLU A 372 -9.91 -7.68 -14.42
CA GLU A 372 -9.87 -8.31 -15.75
C GLU A 372 -8.76 -7.74 -16.62
N LYS A 373 -8.64 -6.41 -16.67
CA LYS A 373 -7.54 -5.77 -17.39
C LYS A 373 -6.18 -6.01 -16.75
N TYR A 374 -6.12 -6.01 -15.42
CA TYR A 374 -4.89 -6.33 -14.68
C TYR A 374 -4.39 -7.75 -15.00
N ARG A 375 -5.28 -8.74 -15.13
CA ARG A 375 -4.94 -10.12 -15.53
C ARG A 375 -4.18 -10.15 -16.87
N GLU A 376 -4.65 -9.41 -17.87
CA GLU A 376 -3.98 -9.34 -19.17
C GLU A 376 -2.59 -8.70 -19.06
N GLN A 377 -2.48 -7.64 -18.26
CA GLN A 377 -1.24 -6.89 -18.10
C GLN A 377 -0.19 -7.67 -17.31
N ILE A 378 -0.56 -8.34 -16.21
CA ILE A 378 0.41 -9.13 -15.44
C ILE A 378 0.94 -10.31 -16.26
N ALA A 379 0.08 -10.98 -17.04
CA ALA A 379 0.50 -12.01 -17.99
C ALA A 379 1.50 -11.45 -19.01
N PHE A 380 1.22 -10.27 -19.56
CA PHE A 380 2.15 -9.59 -20.48
C PHE A 380 3.51 -9.30 -19.83
N PHE A 381 3.55 -8.74 -18.62
CA PHE A 381 4.81 -8.38 -17.96
C PHE A 381 5.61 -9.59 -17.51
N LEU A 382 4.95 -10.67 -17.10
CA LEU A 382 5.60 -11.95 -16.81
C LEU A 382 6.26 -12.53 -18.08
N GLU A 383 5.55 -12.58 -19.21
CA GLU A 383 6.14 -13.00 -20.49
C GLU A 383 7.28 -12.08 -20.94
N PHE A 384 7.12 -10.77 -20.75
CA PHE A 384 8.14 -9.81 -21.11
C PHE A 384 9.41 -9.99 -20.26
N GLY A 385 9.26 -10.26 -18.96
CA GLY A 385 10.37 -10.53 -18.05
C GLY A 385 11.20 -11.76 -18.45
N LEU A 386 10.56 -12.80 -18.97
CA LEU A 386 11.26 -14.01 -19.46
C LEU A 386 12.25 -13.71 -20.59
N LEU A 387 12.04 -12.66 -21.39
CA LEU A 387 12.99 -12.27 -22.44
C LEU A 387 14.37 -11.86 -21.89
N PHE A 388 14.45 -11.46 -20.62
CA PHE A 388 15.72 -11.09 -19.96
C PHE A 388 16.42 -12.28 -19.28
N LYS A 389 15.75 -13.43 -19.18
CA LYS A 389 16.31 -14.68 -18.64
C LYS A 389 16.80 -15.63 -19.73
N LYS A 390 16.33 -15.47 -20.98
CA LYS A 390 16.90 -16.22 -22.11
C LYS A 390 18.39 -15.91 -22.22
N GLU A 391 19.22 -16.94 -22.35
CA GLU A 391 20.63 -16.78 -22.69
C GLU A 391 20.72 -16.00 -24.01
N ASN A 392 21.20 -14.75 -23.96
CA ASN A 392 21.42 -13.90 -25.13
C ASN A 392 22.86 -14.02 -25.64
#